data_AF-R5JCJ8-F1
#
_entry.id   AF-R5JCJ8-F1
#
_cell.length_a   1.000
_cell.length_b   1.000
_cell.length_c   1.000
_cell.angle_alpha   90.00
_cell.angle_beta   90.00
_cell.angle_gamma   90.00
#
_symmetry.space_group_name_H-M   'P 1'
#
loop_
_entity.id
_entity.type
_entity.pdbx_description
1 polymer ?
#
loop_
_entity_poly.entity_id
_entity_poly.type
_entity_poly.pdbx_seq_one_letter_code
_entity_poly.pdbx_strand_id
1 'polypeptide(L)' 'MNKSILIKLVDWICDGYVDALVTGIEENEHYFPYTIALVHFIDELQRKCIKVNYNELVNDSIIDNVLKEANDYLAR' A
#
# COMPACT_ATOMS: atom_id res chain seq x y z
N MET A 1 -24.31 3.77 -14.40
CA MET A 1 -23.39 4.74 -13.77
C MET A 1 -22.28 5.06 -14.78
N ASN A 2 -21.96 6.34 -15.01
CA ASN A 2 -20.96 6.73 -16.01
C ASN A 2 -19.57 6.25 -15.57
N LYS A 3 -18.84 5.54 -16.45
CA LYS A 3 -17.53 4.95 -16.14
C LYS A 3 -16.53 5.99 -15.63
N SER A 4 -16.58 7.22 -16.14
CA SER A 4 -15.71 8.31 -15.69
C SER A 4 -16.00 8.76 -14.26
N ILE A 5 -17.27 8.71 -13.83
CA ILE A 5 -17.66 9.06 -12.46
C ILE A 5 -17.22 7.95 -11.50
N LEU A 6 -17.36 6.68 -11.91
CA LEU A 6 -16.89 5.53 -11.12
C LEU A 6 -15.38 5.58 -10.91
N ILE A 7 -14.60 5.85 -11.97
CA ILE A 7 -13.13 5.96 -11.87
C ILE A 7 -12.75 7.07 -10.88
N LYS A 8 -13.35 8.26 -11.02
CA LYS A 8 -13.07 9.38 -10.11
C LYS A 8 -13.41 9.09 -8.66
N LEU A 9 -14.52 8.40 -8.41
CA LEU A 9 -14.91 8.00 -7.06
C LEU A 9 -13.90 7.01 -6.46
N VAL A 10 -13.45 6.04 -7.23
CA VAL A 10 -12.43 5.08 -6.79
C VAL A 10 -11.11 5.79 -6.51
N ASP A 11 -10.65 6.66 -7.40
CA ASP A 11 -9.43 7.44 -7.20
C ASP A 11 -9.48 8.25 -5.89
N TRP A 12 -10.57 9.01 -5.67
CA TRP A 12 -10.71 9.80 -4.43
C TRP A 12 -10.73 8.96 -3.16
N ILE A 13 -11.35 7.79 -3.20
CA ILE A 13 -11.37 6.87 -2.07
C ILE A 13 -9.95 6.33 -1.82
N CYS A 14 -9.26 5.89 -2.87
CA CYS A 14 -7.89 5.39 -2.78
C CYS A 14 -6.94 6.47 -2.26
N ASP A 15 -7.02 7.70 -2.78
CA ASP A 15 -6.21 8.85 -2.33
C ASP A 15 -6.45 9.12 -0.84
N GLY A 16 -7.71 9.17 -0.39
CA GLY A 16 -8.03 9.35 1.02
C GLY A 16 -7.52 8.23 1.92
N TYR A 17 -7.51 6.98 1.45
CA TYR A 17 -6.90 5.87 2.19
C TYR A 17 -5.38 5.97 2.25
N VAL A 18 -4.73 6.40 1.16
CA VAL A 18 -3.28 6.62 1.14
C VAL A 18 -2.91 7.68 2.15
N ASP A 19 -3.60 8.82 2.16
CA ASP A 19 -3.34 9.91 3.12
C ASP A 19 -3.49 9.43 4.56
N ALA A 20 -4.57 8.70 4.86
CA ALA A 20 -4.80 8.16 6.20
C ALA A 20 -3.73 7.15 6.64
N LEU A 21 -3.25 6.29 5.71
CA LEU A 21 -2.18 5.34 5.99
C LEU A 21 -0.84 6.05 6.22
N VAL A 22 -0.52 7.07 5.43
CA VAL A 22 0.71 7.87 5.61
C VAL A 22 0.68 8.55 6.97
N THR A 23 -0.40 9.29 7.29
CA THR A 23 -0.54 9.94 8.60
C THR A 23 -0.47 8.93 9.73
N GLY A 24 -1.13 7.78 9.61
CA GLY A 24 -1.09 6.73 10.62
C GLY A 24 0.32 6.17 10.87
N ILE A 25 1.12 5.99 9.81
CA ILE A 25 2.51 5.55 9.90
C ILE A 25 3.38 6.64 10.55
N GLU A 26 3.25 7.90 10.12
CA GLU A 26 4.04 9.03 10.65
C GLU A 26 3.75 9.28 12.14
N GLU A 27 2.49 9.19 12.56
CA GLU A 27 2.13 9.40 13.97
C GLU A 27 2.53 8.22 14.87
N ASN A 28 2.83 7.05 14.29
CA ASN A 28 3.04 5.80 15.03
C ASN A 28 4.23 4.98 14.50
N GLU A 29 5.30 5.65 14.07
CA GLU A 29 6.44 5.04 13.37
C GLU A 29 7.04 3.82 14.10
N HIS A 30 7.03 3.82 15.43
CA HIS A 30 7.56 2.74 16.25
C HIS A 30 6.82 1.41 16.07
N TYR A 31 5.57 1.43 15.60
CA TYR A 31 4.83 0.21 15.23
C TYR A 31 5.12 -0.26 13.81
N PHE A 32 5.75 0.57 12.96
CA PHE A 32 5.98 0.29 11.54
C PHE A 32 7.46 0.30 11.11
N PRO A 33 8.41 -0.22 11.92
CA PRO A 33 9.84 -0.11 11.62
C PRO A 33 10.24 -0.80 10.31
N TYR A 34 9.62 -1.94 10.00
CA TYR A 34 9.88 -2.67 8.75
C TYR A 34 9.30 -1.97 7.52
N THR A 35 8.11 -1.37 7.65
CA THR A 35 7.47 -0.60 6.58
C THR A 35 8.35 0.61 6.21
N ILE A 36 8.81 1.36 7.21
CA ILE A 36 9.68 2.52 7.01
C ILE A 36 11.01 2.10 6.38
N ALA A 37 11.63 1.02 6.87
CA ALA A 37 12.87 0.50 6.29
C ALA A 37 12.69 0.08 4.83
N LEU A 38 11.57 -0.55 4.48
CA LEU A 38 11.25 -0.95 3.11
C LEU A 38 11.05 0.28 2.20
N VAL A 39 10.36 1.31 2.68
CA VAL A 39 10.19 2.58 1.94
C VAL A 39 11.54 3.22 1.63
N HIS A 40 12.44 3.33 2.62
CA HIS A 40 13.78 3.85 2.40
C HIS A 40 14.60 3.02 1.41
N PHE A 41 14.50 1.69 1.49
CA PHE A 41 15.16 0.81 0.54
C PHE A 41 14.66 1.02 -0.89
N ILE A 42 13.35 1.15 -1.08
CA ILE A 42 12.73 1.42 -2.39
C ILE A 42 13.18 2.79 -2.94
N ASP A 43 13.19 3.84 -2.12
CA ASP A 43 13.70 5.17 -2.51
C ASP A 43 15.16 5.11 -2.94
N GLU A 44 16.01 4.39 -2.21
CA GLU A 44 17.42 4.22 -2.57
C GLU A 44 17.60 3.51 -3.92
N LEU A 45 16.82 2.45 -4.17
CA LEU A 45 16.83 1.74 -5.45
C LEU A 45 16.42 2.65 -6.61
N GLN A 46 15.38 3.46 -6.41
CA GLN A 46 14.91 4.43 -7.40
C GLN A 46 15.99 5.49 -7.70
N ARG A 47 16.61 6.07 -6.67
CA ARG A 47 17.70 7.06 -6.82
C ARG A 47 18.91 6.49 -7.54
N LYS A 48 19.19 5.19 -7.39
CA LYS A 48 20.27 4.49 -8.08
C LYS A 48 19.88 3.99 -9.48
N CYS A 49 18.67 4.31 -9.96
CA CYS A 49 18.12 3.83 -11.23
C CYS A 49 18.11 2.28 -11.34
N ILE A 50 18.02 1.58 -10.21
CA ILE A 50 17.95 0.12 -10.19
C ILE A 50 16.50 -0.26 -10.53
N LYS A 51 16.31 -0.93 -11.67
CA LYS A 51 15.00 -1.41 -12.10
C LYS A 51 14.62 -2.64 -11.28
N VAL A 52 13.65 -2.48 -10.38
CA VAL A 52 13.01 -3.57 -9.67
C VAL A 52 11.65 -3.82 -10.30
N ASN A 53 11.35 -5.09 -10.62
CA ASN A 53 10.03 -5.48 -11.11
C ASN A 53 9.08 -5.65 -9.92
N TYR A 54 8.44 -4.57 -9.50
CA TYR A 54 7.52 -4.58 -8.35
C TYR A 54 6.30 -5.48 -8.57
N ASN A 55 5.92 -5.76 -9.83
CA ASN A 55 4.81 -6.66 -10.13
C ASN A 55 5.10 -8.13 -9.78
N GLU A 56 6.38 -8.52 -9.73
CA GLU A 56 6.78 -9.85 -9.25
C GLU A 56 6.88 -9.91 -7.73
N LEU A 57 7.15 -8.77 -7.07
CA LEU A 57 7.29 -8.64 -5.62
C LEU A 57 5.94 -8.47 -4.91
N VAL A 58 5.01 -7.72 -5.50
CA VAL A 58 3.65 -7.49 -4.99
C VAL A 58 2.70 -8.12 -5.98
N ASN A 59 2.76 -9.44 -6.08
CA ASN A 59 1.84 -10.18 -6.91
C ASN A 59 0.50 -10.36 -6.20
N ASP A 60 -0.52 -10.72 -6.96
CA ASP A 60 -1.88 -10.93 -6.45
C ASP A 60 -1.93 -11.93 -5.27
N SER A 61 -0.98 -12.87 -5.18
CA SER A 61 -0.94 -13.82 -4.05
C SER A 61 -0.62 -13.16 -2.70
N ILE A 62 0.19 -12.10 -2.67
CA ILE A 62 0.45 -11.35 -1.44
C ILE A 62 -0.80 -10.54 -1.06
N ILE A 63 -1.45 -9.91 -2.04
CA ILE A 63 -2.70 -9.18 -1.84
C ILE A 63 -3.80 -10.11 -1.31
N ASP A 64 -3.97 -11.26 -1.93
CA ASP A 64 -4.94 -12.29 -1.52
C ASP A 64 -4.68 -12.78 -0.09
N ASN A 65 -3.42 -13.00 0.28
CA ASN A 65 -3.07 -13.42 1.63
C ASN A 65 -3.36 -12.33 2.68
N VAL A 66 -3.07 -11.06 2.36
CA VAL A 66 -3.38 -9.93 3.25
C VAL A 66 -4.89 -9.73 3.39
N LEU A 67 -5.64 -9.79 2.29
CA LEU A 67 -7.10 -9.69 2.31
C LEU A 67 -7.74 -10.85 3.08
N LYS A 68 -7.18 -12.06 2.95
CA LYS A 68 -7.63 -13.22 3.72
C LYS A 68 -7.40 -13.00 5.22
N GLU A 69 -6.19 -12.61 5.62
CA GLU A 69 -5.89 -12.35 7.04
C GLU A 69 -6.73 -11.20 7.61
N ALA A 70 -6.99 -10.15 6.82
CA ALA A 70 -7.86 -9.05 7.22
C ALA A 70 -9.31 -9.51 7.43
N ASN A 71 -9.83 -10.36 6.55
CA ASN A 71 -11.15 -10.96 6.72
C ASN A 71 -11.21 -11.88 7.95
N ASP A 72 -10.18 -12.70 8.17
CA ASP A 72 -10.08 -13.58 9.34
C ASP A 72 -9.98 -12.79 10.65
N TYR A 73 -9.31 -11.64 10.65
CA TYR A 73 -9.25 -10.71 11.79
C TYR A 73 -10.62 -10.05 12.06
N LEU A 74 -11.33 -9.60 11.02
CA LEU A 74 -12.67 -9.00 11.16
C LEU A 74 -13.75 -9.98 11.57
N ALA A 75 -13.54 -11.28 11.34
CA ALA A 75 -14.45 -12.35 11.75
C ALA A 75 -14.24 -12.83 13.20
N ARG A 76 -13.17 -12.38 13.88
CA ARG A 76 -12.93 -12.62 15.31
C ARG A 76 -13.66 -11.60 16.18
#